data_AF-A0A151BIX8-F1
#
_entry.id   AF-A0A151BIX8-F1
#
_cell.length_a   1.000
_cell.length_b   1.000
_cell.length_c   1.000
_cell.angle_alpha   90.00
_cell.angle_beta   90.00
_cell.angle_gamma   90.00
#
_symmetry.space_group_name_H-M   'P 1'
#
loop_
_entity.id
_entity.type
_entity.pdbx_description
1 polymer ?
#
loop_
_entity_poly.entity_id
_entity_poly.type
_entity_poly.pdbx_seq_one_letter_code
_entity_poly.pdbx_strand_id
1 'polypeptide(L)'
;MNSGDIGANGDGGGSVTVTIGLNARVSSSSKIKGDYIWLKTNSRVGDVYYNEIKKGMNVKILGEEYTPIDLPVSSLPYFPSFSPGTTDITVNVGETLVLEKGDYRDVEVKTNGRLIFSGGIYNLKSLVASSNTRLYFDAPSEVRIEERMSIGTNCKVRPKPGSGIDASDIVFYVYGTDGSKKAVEFGVNNKVEVNIYAPNGTIWLKTNCDATGAYIGKYIVVDTNVKLTLDSAFTNYASADKIDLYFYNDGTYAYFKETLAADPDPSSFTYTVYLDKPAGEDYQQDFRLVYSDGIAELQSWDGSEWNYVSDITVTVDGRNIVFIVSLSSISNPSILQDTNVWFVEYYGSNSYEFEVDRAPNTESYLIKYYEIPNLPGVTALVFIPAVLATVYLVYRWRFR
;
A
#
# COMPACT_ATOMS: atom_id res chain seq x y z
N MET A 1 -7.87 -3.77 -22.97
CA MET A 1 -8.08 -3.84 -21.51
C MET A 1 -9.56 -4.05 -21.26
N ASN A 2 -9.90 -5.10 -20.52
CA ASN A 2 -11.28 -5.51 -20.24
C ASN A 2 -11.83 -4.85 -18.97
N SER A 3 -10.97 -4.56 -17.99
CA SER A 3 -11.30 -3.92 -16.71
C SER A 3 -10.04 -3.33 -16.07
N GLY A 4 -10.23 -2.47 -15.06
CA GLY A 4 -9.17 -1.80 -14.30
C GLY A 4 -8.81 -0.40 -14.83
N ASP A 5 -8.12 0.37 -14.00
CA ASP A 5 -7.72 1.74 -14.32
C ASP A 5 -6.27 1.80 -14.82
N ILE A 6 -5.95 2.86 -15.57
CA ILE A 6 -4.59 3.16 -16.06
C ILE A 6 -4.17 4.50 -15.46
N GLY A 7 -3.02 4.55 -14.81
CA GLY A 7 -2.52 5.73 -14.12
C GLY A 7 -1.02 5.96 -14.31
N ALA A 8 -0.60 7.22 -14.38
CA ALA A 8 0.80 7.61 -14.22
C ALA A 8 0.91 8.90 -13.39
N ASN A 9 1.77 8.93 -12.37
CA ASN A 9 1.89 10.01 -11.40
C ASN A 9 2.51 11.32 -11.93
N GLY A 10 2.91 11.38 -13.20
CA GLY A 10 3.62 12.52 -13.77
C GLY A 10 5.14 12.35 -13.74
N ASP A 11 5.83 13.10 -14.60
CA ASP A 11 7.30 13.17 -14.67
C ASP A 11 7.87 14.55 -14.27
N GLY A 12 7.02 15.43 -13.74
CA GLY A 12 7.36 16.83 -13.46
C GLY A 12 7.14 17.79 -14.62
N GLY A 13 6.58 17.32 -15.74
CA GLY A 13 6.02 18.12 -16.83
C GLY A 13 6.77 17.98 -18.16
N GLY A 14 6.02 17.99 -19.27
CA GLY A 14 6.55 18.17 -20.63
C GLY A 14 6.71 16.91 -21.49
N SER A 15 6.53 15.70 -20.95
CA SER A 15 6.50 14.46 -21.74
C SER A 15 5.21 13.68 -21.57
N VAL A 16 4.88 12.86 -22.57
CA VAL A 16 3.69 11.99 -22.51
C VAL A 16 3.88 10.93 -21.43
N THR A 17 3.02 10.95 -20.43
CA THR A 17 3.03 10.02 -19.28
C THR A 17 2.22 8.76 -19.55
N VAL A 18 1.11 8.88 -20.29
CA VAL A 18 0.27 7.73 -20.69
C VAL A 18 0.03 7.76 -22.19
N THR A 19 0.34 6.66 -22.87
CA THR A 19 0.01 6.47 -24.29
C THR A 19 -0.97 5.32 -24.45
N ILE A 20 -2.12 5.61 -25.08
CA ILE A 20 -3.05 4.57 -25.53
C ILE A 20 -2.80 4.28 -27.01
N GLY A 21 -2.43 3.03 -27.31
CA GLY A 21 -1.98 2.58 -28.63
C GLY A 21 -3.01 2.68 -29.75
N LEU A 22 -2.55 2.50 -30.99
CA LEU A 22 -3.40 2.48 -32.19
C LEU A 22 -4.45 1.37 -32.08
N ASN A 23 -5.72 1.70 -32.37
CA ASN A 23 -6.85 0.78 -32.28
C ASN A 23 -7.05 0.13 -30.89
N ALA A 24 -6.37 0.62 -29.85
CA ALA A 24 -6.49 0.07 -28.51
C ALA A 24 -7.90 0.31 -27.96
N ARG A 25 -8.38 -0.68 -27.21
CA ARG A 25 -9.70 -0.64 -26.56
C ARG A 25 -9.51 -0.81 -25.07
N VAL A 26 -9.92 0.21 -24.34
CA VAL A 26 -10.03 0.22 -22.89
C VAL A 26 -11.52 0.22 -22.56
N SER A 27 -11.92 -0.50 -21.51
CA SER A 27 -13.32 -0.58 -21.09
C SER A 27 -13.90 0.81 -20.86
N SER A 28 -15.19 0.98 -21.13
CA SER A 28 -15.90 2.22 -20.81
C SER A 28 -16.02 2.47 -19.30
N SER A 29 -15.90 1.42 -18.48
CA SER A 29 -15.91 1.52 -17.02
C SER A 29 -14.54 1.82 -16.41
N SER A 30 -13.49 1.89 -17.23
CA SER A 30 -12.12 2.14 -16.78
C SER A 30 -11.81 3.64 -16.82
N LYS A 31 -10.95 4.07 -15.91
CA LYS A 31 -10.41 5.43 -15.86
C LYS A 31 -8.99 5.45 -16.38
N ILE A 32 -8.63 6.52 -17.09
CA ILE A 32 -7.26 6.81 -17.51
C ILE A 32 -6.84 8.11 -16.85
N LYS A 33 -5.75 8.09 -16.10
CA LYS A 33 -5.25 9.25 -15.34
C LYS A 33 -3.78 9.50 -15.67
N GLY A 34 -3.41 10.73 -15.94
CA GLY A 34 -2.01 11.10 -16.11
C GLY A 34 -1.85 12.57 -16.49
N ASP A 35 -0.68 13.12 -16.23
CA ASP A 35 -0.38 14.53 -16.49
C ASP A 35 -0.58 14.86 -17.97
N TYR A 36 0.20 14.23 -18.84
CA TYR A 36 0.04 14.30 -20.30
C TYR A 36 -0.35 12.94 -20.89
N ILE A 37 -1.54 12.88 -21.48
CA ILE A 37 -2.10 11.68 -22.14
C ILE A 37 -2.03 11.81 -23.68
N TRP A 38 -1.55 10.77 -24.37
CA TRP A 38 -1.68 10.63 -25.82
C TRP A 38 -2.58 9.45 -26.21
N LEU A 39 -3.75 9.77 -26.74
CA LEU A 39 -4.68 8.81 -27.34
C LEU A 39 -4.39 8.68 -28.84
N LYS A 40 -3.87 7.54 -29.31
CA LYS A 40 -3.54 7.34 -30.73
C LYS A 40 -4.77 7.02 -31.58
N THR A 41 -4.61 7.10 -32.90
CA THR A 41 -5.69 6.92 -33.89
C THR A 41 -6.53 5.66 -33.63
N ASN A 42 -7.85 5.81 -33.77
CA ASN A 42 -8.89 4.79 -33.56
C ASN A 42 -8.97 4.19 -32.14
N SER A 43 -8.28 4.76 -31.13
CA SER A 43 -8.40 4.26 -29.76
C SER A 43 -9.79 4.51 -29.16
N ARG A 44 -10.21 3.65 -28.24
CA ARG A 44 -11.45 3.80 -27.47
C ARG A 44 -11.17 3.66 -25.99
N VAL A 45 -11.65 4.60 -25.19
CA VAL A 45 -11.35 4.70 -23.75
C VAL A 45 -12.59 5.08 -22.94
N GLY A 46 -12.62 4.78 -21.64
CA GLY A 46 -13.64 5.25 -20.69
C GLY A 46 -13.40 6.70 -20.27
N ASP A 47 -13.45 6.97 -18.98
CA ASP A 47 -13.17 8.30 -18.42
C ASP A 47 -11.69 8.67 -18.57
N VAL A 48 -11.40 9.96 -18.77
CA VAL A 48 -10.04 10.47 -18.95
C VAL A 48 -9.79 11.68 -18.05
N TYR A 49 -8.75 11.61 -17.21
CA TYR A 49 -8.33 12.62 -16.24
C TYR A 49 -6.93 13.11 -16.62
N TYR A 50 -6.76 14.40 -16.90
CA TYR A 50 -5.50 14.93 -17.45
C TYR A 50 -5.22 16.40 -17.15
N ASN A 51 -3.97 16.83 -17.36
CA ASN A 51 -3.57 18.24 -17.48
C ASN A 51 -3.30 18.64 -18.93
N GLU A 52 -2.70 17.73 -19.72
CA GLU A 52 -2.52 17.86 -21.17
C GLU A 52 -3.05 16.61 -21.91
N ILE A 53 -3.69 16.81 -23.07
CA ILE A 53 -4.15 15.69 -23.90
C ILE A 53 -3.89 15.89 -25.39
N LYS A 54 -3.33 14.86 -26.03
CA LYS A 54 -3.17 14.76 -27.48
C LYS A 54 -4.05 13.64 -28.02
N LYS A 55 -4.88 13.94 -29.03
CA LYS A 55 -5.80 12.99 -29.67
C LYS A 55 -5.42 12.77 -31.13
N GLY A 56 -5.29 11.52 -31.54
CA GLY A 56 -5.17 11.11 -32.95
C GLY A 56 -6.51 11.15 -33.68
N MET A 57 -6.54 10.66 -34.92
CA MET A 57 -7.78 10.61 -35.71
C MET A 57 -8.77 9.59 -35.12
N ASN A 58 -10.07 9.89 -35.14
CA ASN A 58 -11.16 8.97 -34.76
C ASN A 58 -11.03 8.35 -33.34
N VAL A 59 -10.40 9.07 -32.41
CA VAL A 59 -10.41 8.70 -30.98
C VAL A 59 -11.85 8.76 -30.44
N LYS A 60 -12.25 7.78 -29.64
CA LYS A 60 -13.54 7.78 -28.93
C LYS A 60 -13.34 7.72 -27.42
N ILE A 61 -13.72 8.77 -26.73
CA ILE A 61 -13.89 8.79 -25.28
C ILE A 61 -15.35 8.42 -25.02
N LEU A 62 -15.57 7.31 -24.30
CA LEU A 62 -16.88 6.73 -24.04
C LEU A 62 -17.46 7.19 -22.69
N GLY A 63 -16.62 7.77 -21.83
CA GLY A 63 -16.99 8.43 -20.58
C GLY A 63 -16.76 9.95 -20.64
N GLU A 64 -16.44 10.53 -19.50
CA GLU A 64 -16.23 11.98 -19.34
C GLU A 64 -14.74 12.36 -19.29
N GLU A 65 -14.47 13.65 -19.52
CA GLU A 65 -13.14 14.24 -19.44
C GLU A 65 -13.02 15.16 -18.21
N TYR A 66 -11.93 15.02 -17.45
CA TYR A 66 -11.70 15.74 -16.19
C TYR A 66 -10.33 16.44 -16.20
N THR A 67 -10.31 17.77 -16.04
CA THR A 67 -9.09 18.59 -16.07
C THR A 67 -9.32 19.95 -15.38
N PRO A 68 -8.32 20.54 -14.70
CA PRO A 68 -7.01 19.96 -14.35
C PRO A 68 -7.14 18.89 -13.27
N ILE A 69 -6.07 18.13 -13.05
CA ILE A 69 -5.97 17.17 -11.96
C ILE A 69 -4.72 17.43 -11.12
N ASP A 70 -4.81 17.11 -9.84
CA ASP A 70 -3.66 17.10 -8.95
C ASP A 70 -2.80 15.85 -9.18
N LEU A 71 -1.49 16.02 -8.99
CA LEU A 71 -0.51 14.94 -9.04
C LEU A 71 0.11 14.75 -7.64
N PRO A 72 0.47 13.52 -7.24
CA PRO A 72 0.34 12.26 -8.00
C PRO A 72 -1.11 11.77 -8.10
N VAL A 73 -1.43 11.01 -9.16
CA VAL A 73 -2.78 10.46 -9.36
C VAL A 73 -3.10 9.25 -8.47
N SER A 74 -2.08 8.69 -7.81
CA SER A 74 -2.16 7.61 -6.82
C SER A 74 -0.91 7.60 -5.94
N SER A 75 -1.04 7.20 -4.67
CA SER A 75 0.10 6.71 -3.90
C SER A 75 0.56 5.36 -4.46
N LEU A 76 1.86 5.07 -4.36
CA LEU A 76 2.40 3.74 -4.69
C LEU A 76 2.30 2.84 -3.46
N PRO A 77 2.08 1.53 -3.63
CA PRO A 77 2.08 0.61 -2.51
C PRO A 77 3.48 0.42 -1.92
N TYR A 78 3.55 -0.17 -0.73
CA TYR A 78 4.80 -0.59 -0.11
C TYR A 78 5.53 -1.62 -0.96
N PHE A 79 6.85 -1.50 -0.99
CA PHE A 79 7.75 -2.51 -1.55
C PHE A 79 8.55 -3.14 -0.40
N PRO A 80 8.42 -4.46 -0.16
CA PRO A 80 9.07 -5.13 0.96
C PRO A 80 10.58 -5.11 0.86
N SER A 81 11.25 -4.92 2.00
CA SER A 81 12.66 -5.28 2.16
C SER A 81 12.81 -6.81 2.22
N PHE A 82 13.89 -7.33 1.62
CA PHE A 82 14.21 -8.75 1.60
C PHE A 82 15.68 -8.98 1.26
N SER A 83 16.15 -10.21 1.45
CA SER A 83 17.49 -10.64 1.05
C SER A 83 17.42 -12.01 0.38
N PRO A 84 17.99 -12.19 -0.82
CA PRO A 84 18.07 -13.49 -1.47
C PRO A 84 18.94 -14.50 -0.70
N GLY A 85 18.67 -15.78 -0.93
CA GLY A 85 19.53 -16.86 -0.47
C GLY A 85 20.76 -17.08 -1.38
N THR A 86 21.54 -18.11 -1.09
CA THR A 86 22.73 -18.47 -1.86
C THR A 86 22.55 -19.71 -2.76
N THR A 87 21.44 -20.43 -2.60
CA THR A 87 21.18 -21.70 -3.27
C THR A 87 20.52 -21.48 -4.63
N ASP A 88 21.09 -22.08 -5.68
CA ASP A 88 20.46 -22.09 -7.01
C ASP A 88 19.44 -23.22 -7.12
N ILE A 89 18.35 -22.93 -7.82
CA ILE A 89 17.33 -23.91 -8.22
C ILE A 89 17.32 -23.99 -9.73
N THR A 90 17.47 -25.20 -10.27
CA THR A 90 17.30 -25.46 -11.70
C THR A 90 16.24 -26.53 -11.88
N VAL A 91 15.15 -26.17 -12.58
CA VAL A 91 14.17 -27.13 -13.09
C VAL A 91 14.61 -27.49 -14.51
N ASN A 92 15.05 -28.72 -14.71
CA ASN A 92 15.58 -29.18 -15.99
C ASN A 92 14.49 -29.30 -17.07
N VAL A 93 14.91 -29.58 -18.30
CA VAL A 93 14.02 -29.67 -19.46
C VAL A 93 12.92 -30.71 -19.22
N GLY A 94 11.66 -30.26 -19.23
CA GLY A 94 10.50 -31.12 -19.00
C GLY A 94 10.31 -31.60 -17.55
N GLU A 95 11.22 -31.25 -16.65
CA GLU A 95 11.15 -31.63 -15.24
C GLU A 95 9.97 -30.92 -14.54
N THR A 96 9.44 -31.55 -13.49
CA THR A 96 8.56 -30.89 -12.53
C THR A 96 9.26 -30.80 -11.18
N LEU A 97 9.34 -29.60 -10.63
CA LEU A 97 9.82 -29.34 -9.27
C LEU A 97 8.72 -28.66 -8.46
N VAL A 98 8.52 -29.12 -7.22
CA VAL A 98 7.79 -28.37 -6.20
C VAL A 98 8.82 -27.63 -5.36
N LEU A 99 8.64 -26.32 -5.23
CA LEU A 99 9.52 -25.44 -4.47
C LEU A 99 8.80 -25.02 -3.20
N GLU A 100 9.45 -25.29 -2.06
CA GLU A 100 9.03 -24.81 -0.76
C GLU A 100 9.43 -23.35 -0.57
N LYS A 101 8.66 -22.59 0.22
CA LYS A 101 8.99 -21.21 0.57
C LYS A 101 10.41 -21.11 1.15
N GLY A 102 11.07 -19.97 0.91
CA GLY A 102 12.42 -19.73 1.40
C GLY A 102 13.25 -18.82 0.50
N ASP A 103 14.52 -18.70 0.85
CA ASP A 103 15.45 -17.78 0.23
C ASP A 103 16.38 -18.54 -0.74
N TYR A 104 16.43 -18.08 -1.99
CA TYR A 104 17.22 -18.69 -3.06
C TYR A 104 18.01 -17.63 -3.81
N ARG A 105 19.07 -18.06 -4.49
CA ARG A 105 19.82 -17.21 -5.39
C ARG A 105 19.12 -17.17 -6.74
N ASP A 106 19.53 -18.02 -7.68
CA ASP A 106 18.95 -18.04 -9.01
C ASP A 106 17.93 -19.19 -9.14
N VAL A 107 16.72 -18.87 -9.60
CA VAL A 107 15.71 -19.87 -9.96
C VAL A 107 15.59 -19.90 -11.49
N GLU A 108 16.06 -20.99 -12.08
CA GLU A 108 16.02 -21.20 -13.52
C GLU A 108 15.09 -22.36 -13.89
N VAL A 109 14.10 -22.09 -14.75
CA VAL A 109 13.20 -23.11 -15.31
C VAL A 109 13.54 -23.29 -16.79
N LYS A 110 14.12 -24.43 -17.14
CA LYS A 110 14.49 -24.76 -18.53
C LYS A 110 13.25 -25.10 -19.36
N THR A 111 13.42 -25.15 -20.68
CA THR A 111 12.34 -25.34 -21.65
C THR A 111 11.42 -26.51 -21.28
N ASN A 112 10.11 -26.32 -21.40
CA ASN A 112 9.07 -27.29 -21.00
C ASN A 112 9.02 -27.64 -19.50
N GLY A 113 9.90 -27.08 -18.66
CA GLY A 113 9.90 -27.33 -17.23
C GLY A 113 8.66 -26.78 -16.53
N ARG A 114 8.33 -27.37 -15.37
CA ARG A 114 7.22 -26.99 -14.52
C ARG A 114 7.72 -26.73 -13.09
N LEU A 115 7.58 -25.50 -12.64
CA LEU A 115 7.84 -25.11 -11.25
C LEU A 115 6.50 -24.92 -10.55
N ILE A 116 6.33 -25.54 -9.39
CA ILE A 116 5.14 -25.40 -8.54
C ILE A 116 5.59 -24.77 -7.22
N PHE A 117 5.13 -23.55 -6.94
CA PHE A 117 5.28 -22.91 -5.64
C PHE A 117 4.22 -23.49 -4.70
N SER A 118 4.63 -24.00 -3.56
CA SER A 118 3.76 -24.60 -2.55
C SER A 118 2.94 -23.58 -1.75
N GLY A 119 3.26 -22.28 -1.85
CA GLY A 119 2.70 -21.20 -1.04
C GLY A 119 3.74 -20.48 -0.19
N GLY A 120 3.44 -19.27 0.28
CA GLY A 120 4.30 -18.48 1.18
C GLY A 120 5.25 -17.50 0.49
N ILE A 121 6.28 -17.07 1.21
CA ILE A 121 7.22 -16.02 0.78
C ILE A 121 8.49 -16.65 0.18
N TYR A 122 8.91 -16.16 -0.98
CA TYR A 122 10.11 -16.57 -1.69
C TYR A 122 10.99 -15.36 -1.95
N ASN A 123 12.22 -15.34 -1.40
CA ASN A 123 13.18 -14.27 -1.66
C ASN A 123 14.25 -14.76 -2.62
N LEU A 124 14.26 -14.24 -3.84
CA LEU A 124 15.08 -14.71 -4.95
C LEU A 124 16.02 -13.61 -5.41
N LYS A 125 17.20 -13.97 -5.89
CA LYS A 125 18.06 -13.03 -6.63
C LYS A 125 17.49 -12.82 -8.04
N SER A 126 17.21 -13.91 -8.75
CA SER A 126 16.61 -13.84 -10.08
C SER A 126 15.66 -15.01 -10.37
N LEU A 127 14.67 -14.76 -11.24
CA LEU A 127 13.77 -15.78 -11.77
C LEU A 127 13.81 -15.76 -13.29
N VAL A 128 14.29 -16.85 -13.89
CA VAL A 128 14.39 -16.98 -15.35
C VAL A 128 13.69 -18.25 -15.80
N ALA A 129 12.68 -18.10 -16.66
CA ALA A 129 11.97 -19.22 -17.26
C ALA A 129 12.12 -19.21 -18.78
N SER A 130 12.58 -20.32 -19.34
CA SER A 130 12.70 -20.53 -20.79
C SER A 130 11.34 -20.70 -21.46
N SER A 131 11.31 -20.99 -22.76
CA SER A 131 10.07 -21.16 -23.50
C SER A 131 9.25 -22.38 -23.05
N ASN A 132 7.92 -22.29 -23.21
CA ASN A 132 6.95 -23.34 -22.91
C ASN A 132 6.93 -23.82 -21.45
N THR A 133 7.41 -23.01 -20.52
CA THR A 133 7.44 -23.34 -19.09
C THR A 133 6.11 -23.10 -18.41
N ARG A 134 5.92 -23.74 -17.25
CA ARG A 134 4.76 -23.56 -16.40
C ARG A 134 5.22 -23.21 -14.99
N LEU A 135 4.90 -22.01 -14.53
CA LEU A 135 5.05 -21.57 -13.15
C LEU A 135 3.65 -21.58 -12.54
N TYR A 136 3.43 -22.49 -11.60
CA TYR A 136 2.15 -22.69 -10.94
C TYR A 136 2.24 -22.40 -9.45
N PHE A 137 1.17 -21.86 -8.89
CA PHE A 137 1.04 -21.55 -7.47
C PHE A 137 -0.06 -22.42 -6.87
N ASP A 138 0.27 -23.22 -5.86
CA ASP A 138 -0.70 -24.13 -5.21
C ASP A 138 -1.42 -23.48 -4.02
N ALA A 139 -0.88 -22.36 -3.52
CA ALA A 139 -1.43 -21.56 -2.43
C ALA A 139 -0.95 -20.09 -2.58
N PRO A 140 -1.52 -19.13 -1.82
CA PRO A 140 -1.13 -17.72 -1.91
C PRO A 140 0.37 -17.53 -1.73
N SER A 141 0.98 -16.65 -2.52
CA SER A 141 2.44 -16.53 -2.59
C SER A 141 2.92 -15.11 -2.86
N GLU A 142 4.00 -14.75 -2.17
CA GLU A 142 4.79 -13.56 -2.46
C GLU A 142 6.16 -13.98 -3.00
N VAL A 143 6.51 -13.51 -4.19
CA VAL A 143 7.82 -13.77 -4.80
C VAL A 143 8.57 -12.46 -4.92
N ARG A 144 9.57 -12.26 -4.06
CA ARG A 144 10.39 -11.07 -3.96
C ARG A 144 11.71 -11.30 -4.69
N ILE A 145 12.05 -10.45 -5.66
CA ILE A 145 13.12 -10.68 -6.63
C ILE A 145 14.05 -9.46 -6.65
N GLU A 146 15.32 -9.67 -6.31
CA GLU A 146 16.31 -8.59 -6.19
C GLU A 146 16.67 -7.98 -7.56
N GLU A 147 17.00 -8.81 -8.56
CA GLU A 147 17.56 -8.33 -9.82
C GLU A 147 16.58 -8.36 -10.99
N ARG A 148 16.01 -9.53 -11.33
CA ARG A 148 15.19 -9.64 -12.56
C ARG A 148 14.25 -10.83 -12.60
N MET A 149 13.13 -10.62 -13.28
CA MET A 149 12.18 -11.64 -13.69
C MET A 149 12.10 -11.69 -15.22
N SER A 150 12.45 -12.83 -15.82
CA SER A 150 12.45 -13.01 -17.27
C SER A 150 11.74 -14.30 -17.65
N ILE A 151 10.58 -14.16 -18.27
CA ILE A 151 9.74 -15.27 -18.72
C ILE A 151 9.77 -15.33 -20.24
N GLY A 152 10.12 -16.49 -20.79
CA GLY A 152 10.23 -16.73 -22.22
C GLY A 152 8.87 -16.72 -22.94
N THR A 153 8.79 -17.47 -24.03
CA THR A 153 7.63 -17.48 -24.93
C THR A 153 6.72 -18.69 -24.66
N ASN A 154 5.41 -18.53 -24.83
CA ASN A 154 4.39 -19.57 -24.64
C ASN A 154 4.34 -20.17 -23.21
N CYS A 155 4.69 -19.37 -22.22
CA CYS A 155 4.73 -19.76 -20.81
C CYS A 155 3.38 -19.50 -20.11
N LYS A 156 3.20 -20.17 -18.97
CA LYS A 156 2.07 -19.93 -18.06
C LYS A 156 2.62 -19.55 -16.69
N VAL A 157 2.19 -18.43 -16.14
CA VAL A 157 2.49 -17.97 -14.77
C VAL A 157 1.16 -17.64 -14.11
N ARG A 158 0.64 -18.54 -13.28
CA ARG A 158 -0.77 -18.48 -12.81
C ARG A 158 -1.07 -19.43 -11.66
N PRO A 159 -2.22 -19.31 -10.98
CA PRO A 159 -2.72 -20.34 -10.07
C PRO A 159 -2.69 -21.74 -10.70
N LYS A 160 -2.30 -22.72 -9.91
CA LYS A 160 -2.41 -24.12 -10.29
C LYS A 160 -3.90 -24.45 -10.44
N PRO A 161 -4.35 -25.09 -11.54
CA PRO A 161 -5.74 -25.48 -11.66
C PRO A 161 -6.21 -26.31 -10.47
N GLY A 162 -7.30 -25.88 -9.84
CA GLY A 162 -7.88 -26.56 -8.66
C GLY A 162 -7.27 -26.19 -7.32
N SER A 163 -6.32 -25.24 -7.26
CA SER A 163 -5.77 -24.72 -5.99
C SER A 163 -6.79 -23.90 -5.18
N GLY A 164 -7.78 -23.29 -5.84
CA GLY A 164 -8.77 -22.44 -5.20
C GLY A 164 -8.28 -21.02 -4.90
N ILE A 165 -7.11 -20.62 -5.42
CA ILE A 165 -6.59 -19.25 -5.37
C ILE A 165 -6.78 -18.56 -6.72
N ASP A 166 -6.80 -17.23 -6.69
CA ASP A 166 -6.95 -16.35 -7.85
C ASP A 166 -5.67 -15.55 -8.13
N ALA A 167 -5.68 -14.65 -9.11
CA ALA A 167 -4.47 -13.88 -9.45
C ALA A 167 -4.11 -12.88 -8.33
N SER A 168 -5.11 -12.38 -7.60
CA SER A 168 -4.97 -11.50 -6.43
C SER A 168 -4.23 -12.14 -5.25
N ASP A 169 -4.13 -13.47 -5.20
CA ASP A 169 -3.37 -14.20 -4.17
C ASP A 169 -1.87 -14.33 -4.47
N ILE A 170 -1.41 -13.83 -5.63
CA ILE A 170 -0.03 -14.01 -6.10
C ILE A 170 0.58 -12.66 -6.42
N VAL A 171 1.61 -12.27 -5.67
CA VAL A 171 2.31 -10.99 -5.85
C VAL A 171 3.79 -11.21 -6.13
N PHE A 172 4.29 -10.56 -7.19
CA PHE A 172 5.70 -10.43 -7.47
C PHE A 172 6.20 -9.03 -7.11
N TYR A 173 7.16 -8.94 -6.20
CA TYR A 173 7.89 -7.71 -5.90
C TYR A 173 9.26 -7.80 -6.58
N VAL A 174 9.54 -6.94 -7.56
CA VAL A 174 10.79 -6.98 -8.34
C VAL A 174 11.56 -5.67 -8.15
N TYR A 175 12.66 -5.73 -7.40
CA TYR A 175 13.45 -4.54 -7.04
C TYR A 175 14.31 -4.03 -8.21
N GLY A 176 14.63 -4.93 -9.14
CA GLY A 176 15.50 -4.70 -10.28
C GLY A 176 15.29 -3.40 -11.06
N THR A 177 16.40 -2.86 -11.57
CA THR A 177 16.43 -1.73 -12.50
C THR A 177 16.58 -2.20 -13.95
N ASP A 178 16.21 -1.34 -14.90
CA ASP A 178 16.53 -1.56 -16.30
C ASP A 178 18.05 -1.49 -16.55
N GLY A 179 18.56 -2.46 -17.33
CA GLY A 179 19.93 -2.47 -17.83
C GLY A 179 19.97 -2.89 -19.30
N SER A 180 20.80 -3.89 -19.63
CA SER A 180 20.75 -4.56 -20.96
C SER A 180 19.45 -5.35 -21.17
N LYS A 181 18.71 -5.62 -20.09
CA LYS A 181 17.38 -6.24 -20.07
C LYS A 181 16.45 -5.42 -19.19
N LYS A 182 15.15 -5.63 -19.34
CA LYS A 182 14.13 -5.05 -18.45
C LYS A 182 14.08 -5.79 -17.11
N ALA A 183 13.67 -5.08 -16.06
CA ALA A 183 13.49 -5.67 -14.73
C ALA A 183 12.48 -6.83 -14.75
N VAL A 184 11.36 -6.63 -15.45
CA VAL A 184 10.35 -7.67 -15.69
C VAL A 184 10.05 -7.77 -17.18
N GLU A 185 10.28 -8.94 -17.75
CA GLU A 185 9.96 -9.22 -19.16
C GLU A 185 9.16 -10.51 -19.29
N PHE A 186 8.03 -10.41 -19.98
CA PHE A 186 7.31 -11.55 -20.53
C PHE A 186 7.50 -11.56 -22.05
N GLY A 187 7.95 -12.70 -22.57
CA GLY A 187 7.97 -13.04 -23.99
C GLY A 187 6.58 -13.03 -24.63
N VAL A 188 6.50 -13.47 -25.88
CA VAL A 188 5.22 -13.47 -26.62
C VAL A 188 4.32 -14.63 -26.21
N ASN A 189 3.01 -14.49 -26.43
CA ASN A 189 1.99 -15.54 -26.24
C ASN A 189 1.94 -16.13 -24.81
N ASN A 190 2.19 -15.33 -23.77
CA ASN A 190 2.13 -15.80 -22.39
C ASN A 190 0.71 -15.69 -21.80
N LYS A 191 0.37 -16.62 -20.90
CA LYS A 191 -0.77 -16.47 -19.98
C LYS A 191 -0.26 -16.14 -18.59
N VAL A 192 -0.63 -14.96 -18.09
CA VAL A 192 -0.13 -14.38 -16.84
C VAL A 192 -1.34 -14.07 -15.95
N GLU A 193 -1.41 -14.65 -14.76
CA GLU A 193 -2.52 -14.45 -13.80
C GLU A 193 -1.90 -14.17 -12.42
N VAL A 194 -1.25 -13.01 -12.28
CA VAL A 194 -0.50 -12.59 -11.08
C VAL A 194 -0.44 -11.07 -10.99
N ASN A 195 -0.08 -10.54 -9.83
CA ASN A 195 0.19 -9.13 -9.58
C ASN A 195 1.69 -8.84 -9.58
N ILE A 196 2.11 -7.68 -10.10
CA ILE A 196 3.53 -7.33 -10.21
C ILE A 196 3.76 -5.89 -9.76
N TYR A 197 4.69 -5.70 -8.84
CA TYR A 197 5.21 -4.40 -8.45
C TYR A 197 6.72 -4.31 -8.70
N ALA A 198 7.14 -3.43 -9.62
CA ALA A 198 8.53 -3.22 -10.00
C ALA A 198 8.90 -1.72 -9.99
N PRO A 199 9.07 -1.11 -8.80
CA PRO A 199 9.15 0.35 -8.64
C PRO A 199 10.35 1.00 -9.36
N ASN A 200 11.41 0.24 -9.64
CA ASN A 200 12.66 0.77 -10.18
C ASN A 200 12.87 0.47 -11.68
N GLY A 201 12.00 -0.32 -12.30
CA GLY A 201 12.23 -0.88 -13.63
C GLY A 201 10.99 -0.95 -14.51
N THR A 202 11.20 -1.42 -15.74
CA THR A 202 10.12 -1.63 -16.71
C THR A 202 9.48 -3.00 -16.51
N ILE A 203 8.14 -3.03 -16.52
CA ILE A 203 7.34 -4.23 -16.79
C ILE A 203 6.98 -4.25 -18.27
N TRP A 204 7.45 -5.26 -19.01
CA TRP A 204 7.15 -5.41 -20.43
C TRP A 204 6.34 -6.68 -20.72
N LEU A 205 5.09 -6.47 -21.14
CA LEU A 205 4.21 -7.51 -21.67
C LEU A 205 4.28 -7.48 -23.20
N LYS A 206 4.97 -8.46 -23.79
CA LYS A 206 5.11 -8.55 -25.25
C LYS A 206 3.85 -9.07 -25.93
N THR A 207 3.89 -9.05 -27.26
CA THR A 207 2.74 -9.35 -28.14
C THR A 207 1.98 -10.63 -27.75
N ASN A 208 0.65 -10.57 -27.86
CA ASN A 208 -0.29 -11.68 -27.61
C ASN A 208 -0.32 -12.22 -26.16
N CYS A 209 0.18 -11.49 -25.17
CA CYS A 209 -0.02 -11.89 -23.78
C CYS A 209 -1.49 -11.75 -23.36
N ASP A 210 -1.95 -12.68 -22.52
CA ASP A 210 -3.24 -12.60 -21.83
C ASP A 210 -2.94 -12.51 -20.33
N ALA A 211 -3.10 -11.30 -19.78
CA ALA A 211 -2.69 -10.93 -18.44
C ALA A 211 -3.91 -10.61 -17.56
N THR A 212 -3.98 -11.23 -16.40
CA THR A 212 -4.96 -10.97 -15.33
C THR A 212 -4.20 -10.61 -14.06
N GLY A 213 -4.58 -9.52 -13.40
CA GLY A 213 -3.85 -8.96 -12.26
C GLY A 213 -3.72 -7.44 -12.32
N ALA A 214 -2.91 -6.88 -11.44
CA ALA A 214 -2.48 -5.47 -11.45
C ALA A 214 -0.95 -5.35 -11.60
N TYR A 215 -0.52 -4.28 -12.28
CA TYR A 215 0.88 -4.08 -12.67
C TYR A 215 1.27 -2.65 -12.30
N ILE A 216 2.27 -2.51 -11.44
CA ILE A 216 2.81 -1.23 -10.98
C ILE A 216 4.30 -1.24 -11.26
N GLY A 217 4.82 -0.25 -11.96
CA GLY A 217 6.26 -0.16 -12.19
C GLY A 217 6.69 1.23 -12.60
N LYS A 218 8.01 1.45 -12.65
CA LYS A 218 8.57 2.72 -13.13
C LYS A 218 8.09 3.04 -14.55
N TYR A 219 8.08 2.01 -15.39
CA TYR A 219 7.47 2.03 -16.71
C TYR A 219 6.67 0.75 -16.92
N ILE A 220 5.59 0.84 -17.68
CA ILE A 220 4.82 -0.31 -18.12
C ILE A 220 4.69 -0.22 -19.64
N VAL A 221 5.18 -1.25 -20.33
CA VAL A 221 5.11 -1.36 -21.78
C VAL A 221 4.22 -2.54 -22.14
N VAL A 222 3.20 -2.26 -22.95
CA VAL A 222 2.22 -3.24 -23.41
C VAL A 222 2.22 -3.25 -24.93
N ASP A 223 2.61 -4.38 -25.50
CA ASP A 223 2.70 -4.58 -26.94
C ASP A 223 1.33 -4.84 -27.61
N THR A 224 1.38 -5.18 -28.89
CA THR A 224 0.20 -5.46 -29.72
C THR A 224 -0.57 -6.69 -29.22
N ASN A 225 -1.90 -6.62 -29.31
CA ASN A 225 -2.82 -7.72 -29.03
C ASN A 225 -2.67 -8.33 -27.61
N VAL A 226 -2.21 -7.52 -26.65
CA VAL A 226 -2.24 -7.90 -25.23
C VAL A 226 -3.65 -7.69 -24.66
N LYS A 227 -4.13 -8.65 -23.88
CA LYS A 227 -5.35 -8.53 -23.07
C LYS A 227 -4.96 -8.31 -21.61
N LEU A 228 -5.63 -7.36 -20.98
CA LEU A 228 -5.46 -7.02 -19.56
C LEU A 228 -6.83 -7.09 -18.89
N THR A 229 -6.92 -7.79 -17.76
CA THR A 229 -8.11 -7.92 -16.92
C THR A 229 -7.69 -7.69 -15.47
N LEU A 230 -8.42 -6.86 -14.73
CA LEU A 230 -8.11 -6.57 -13.33
C LEU A 230 -8.48 -7.75 -12.42
N ASP A 231 -7.54 -8.13 -11.56
CA ASP A 231 -7.72 -8.97 -10.36
C ASP A 231 -6.60 -8.61 -9.36
N SER A 232 -6.76 -7.45 -8.72
CA SER A 232 -5.68 -6.75 -8.02
C SER A 232 -5.44 -7.31 -6.62
N ALA A 233 -4.17 -7.57 -6.29
CA ALA A 233 -3.71 -7.75 -4.91
C ALA A 233 -3.46 -6.40 -4.21
N PHE A 234 -3.25 -5.33 -4.99
CA PHE A 234 -3.06 -3.98 -4.47
C PHE A 234 -4.44 -3.39 -4.19
N THR A 235 -4.93 -3.58 -2.97
CA THR A 235 -6.11 -2.89 -2.46
C THR A 235 -5.70 -1.53 -1.94
N ASN A 236 -6.58 -0.54 -2.11
CA ASN A 236 -6.39 0.79 -1.51
C ASN A 236 -6.19 0.64 0.00
N TYR A 237 -5.25 1.39 0.58
CA TYR A 237 -5.00 1.48 2.02
C TYR A 237 -6.16 2.12 2.82
N ALA A 238 -7.40 1.96 2.37
CA ALA A 238 -8.57 2.52 3.05
C ALA A 238 -8.72 2.00 4.49
N SER A 239 -8.18 0.82 4.81
CA SER A 239 -8.11 0.30 6.18
C SER A 239 -7.09 0.99 7.07
N ALA A 240 -6.19 1.82 6.53
CA ALA A 240 -5.26 2.65 7.27
C ALA A 240 -5.54 4.16 7.12
N ASP A 241 -6.46 4.54 6.24
CA ASP A 241 -6.87 5.93 6.01
C ASP A 241 -7.67 6.47 7.21
N LYS A 242 -7.15 7.49 7.89
CA LYS A 242 -7.77 8.11 9.07
C LYS A 242 -8.84 9.13 8.70
N ILE A 243 -10.01 8.97 9.31
CA ILE A 243 -11.18 9.85 9.17
C ILE A 243 -11.27 10.86 10.31
N ASP A 244 -10.99 10.42 11.54
CA ASP A 244 -11.17 11.27 12.73
C ASP A 244 -10.21 10.87 13.85
N LEU A 245 -9.82 11.85 14.66
CA LEU A 245 -8.90 11.70 15.78
C LEU A 245 -9.48 12.32 17.04
N TYR A 246 -9.35 11.61 18.16
CA TYR A 246 -9.75 12.12 19.47
C TYR A 246 -8.76 11.67 20.54
N PHE A 247 -8.38 12.56 21.44
CA PHE A 247 -7.53 12.19 22.57
C PHE A 247 -8.00 12.90 23.85
N TYR A 248 -7.91 12.17 24.96
CA TYR A 248 -8.31 12.65 26.29
C TYR A 248 -7.55 11.87 27.37
N ASN A 249 -7.69 12.26 28.63
CA ASN A 249 -7.22 11.48 29.76
C ASN A 249 -8.26 11.46 30.88
N ASP A 250 -8.10 10.58 31.86
CA ASP A 250 -9.00 10.48 33.02
C ASP A 250 -8.28 10.72 34.36
N GLY A 251 -7.07 11.28 34.31
CA GLY A 251 -6.18 11.43 35.46
C GLY A 251 -5.38 10.17 35.82
N THR A 252 -5.62 9.03 35.18
CA THR A 252 -4.84 7.78 35.34
C THR A 252 -4.25 7.30 34.02
N TYR A 253 -5.05 7.32 32.95
CA TYR A 253 -4.69 6.88 31.62
C TYR A 253 -4.87 8.02 30.60
N ALA A 254 -4.00 8.03 29.60
CA ALA A 254 -4.22 8.76 28.35
C ALA A 254 -4.84 7.82 27.31
N TYR A 255 -5.78 8.38 26.55
CA TYR A 255 -6.53 7.70 25.51
C TYR A 255 -6.25 8.41 24.19
N PHE A 256 -5.74 7.68 23.22
CA PHE A 256 -5.54 8.15 21.86
C PHE A 256 -6.42 7.32 20.95
N LYS A 257 -7.41 7.94 20.34
CA LYS A 257 -8.39 7.31 19.48
C LYS A 257 -8.20 7.79 18.05
N GLU A 258 -8.26 6.84 17.13
CA GLU A 258 -8.43 7.08 15.71
C GLU A 258 -9.62 6.31 15.14
N THR A 259 -10.20 6.88 14.09
CA THR A 259 -11.27 6.26 13.30
C THR A 259 -10.76 6.09 11.88
N LEU A 260 -10.81 4.88 11.34
CA LEU A 260 -10.29 4.54 10.01
C LEU A 260 -11.43 4.46 8.97
N ALA A 261 -11.09 4.45 7.68
CA ALA A 261 -12.08 4.32 6.61
C ALA A 261 -12.62 2.89 6.43
N ALA A 262 -11.92 1.88 6.96
CA ALA A 262 -12.39 0.51 7.11
C ALA A 262 -12.00 -0.08 8.48
N ASP A 263 -12.40 -1.33 8.76
CA ASP A 263 -12.03 -1.99 10.01
C ASP A 263 -10.51 -2.19 10.08
N PRO A 264 -9.87 -2.02 11.26
CA PRO A 264 -8.43 -2.21 11.45
C PRO A 264 -7.95 -3.61 11.06
N ASP A 265 -6.77 -3.68 10.44
CA ASP A 265 -6.10 -4.93 10.09
C ASP A 265 -4.66 -4.94 10.64
N PRO A 266 -4.45 -5.30 11.91
CA PRO A 266 -3.12 -5.33 12.51
C PRO A 266 -2.19 -6.39 11.89
N SER A 267 -2.70 -7.33 11.09
CA SER A 267 -1.86 -8.28 10.36
C SER A 267 -1.23 -7.66 9.11
N SER A 268 -1.86 -6.63 8.56
CA SER A 268 -1.38 -5.89 7.38
C SER A 268 -0.78 -4.53 7.71
N PHE A 269 -1.00 -3.99 8.92
CA PHE A 269 -0.57 -2.64 9.30
C PHE A 269 0.03 -2.60 10.72
N THR A 270 0.84 -1.57 10.95
CA THR A 270 1.32 -1.15 12.26
C THR A 270 0.80 0.25 12.55
N TYR A 271 -0.08 0.37 13.55
CA TYR A 271 -0.69 1.63 13.96
C TYR A 271 0.15 2.24 15.08
N THR A 272 0.57 3.49 14.92
CA THR A 272 1.51 4.15 15.84
C THR A 272 1.03 5.53 16.27
N VAL A 273 1.13 5.83 17.55
CA VAL A 273 0.99 7.20 18.09
C VAL A 273 2.31 7.64 18.66
N TYR A 274 2.90 8.68 18.09
CA TYR A 274 4.14 9.27 18.57
C TYR A 274 3.86 10.41 19.54
N LEU A 275 4.66 10.48 20.60
CA LEU A 275 4.63 11.52 21.62
C LEU A 275 6.03 12.12 21.75
N ASP A 276 6.15 13.42 21.56
CA ASP A 276 7.38 14.20 21.77
C ASP A 276 7.16 15.18 22.94
N LYS A 277 8.03 15.13 23.95
CA LYS A 277 7.98 15.92 25.19
C LYS A 277 9.33 16.68 25.33
N PRO A 278 9.45 17.87 24.72
CA PRO A 278 10.72 18.52 24.33
C PRO A 278 11.64 19.04 25.46
N ALA A 279 11.61 18.48 26.68
CA ALA A 279 12.60 18.76 27.71
C ALA A 279 13.47 17.53 28.00
N GLY A 280 14.65 17.52 27.39
CA GLY A 280 15.65 16.45 27.42
C GLY A 280 16.78 16.82 26.45
N GLU A 281 17.68 15.89 26.13
CA GLU A 281 18.61 16.08 24.99
C GLU A 281 17.82 16.21 23.67
N ASP A 282 18.41 16.84 22.65
CA ASP A 282 17.78 17.20 21.37
C ASP A 282 17.33 15.97 20.54
N TYR A 283 16.25 15.29 20.94
CA TYR A 283 15.62 14.22 20.16
C TYR A 283 14.30 14.69 19.55
N GLN A 284 13.94 14.15 18.37
CA GLN A 284 12.70 14.52 17.67
C GLN A 284 11.45 13.74 18.18
N GLN A 285 11.62 12.69 18.99
CA GLN A 285 10.56 11.82 19.53
C GLN A 285 11.00 11.19 20.87
N ASP A 286 10.10 11.10 21.86
CA ASP A 286 10.40 10.47 23.16
C ASP A 286 9.70 9.12 23.36
N PHE A 287 8.44 9.02 22.95
CA PHE A 287 7.64 7.81 23.11
C PHE A 287 6.87 7.46 21.85
N ARG A 288 6.54 6.18 21.70
CA ARG A 288 5.52 5.72 20.76
C ARG A 288 4.66 4.62 21.34
N LEU A 289 3.39 4.65 20.99
CA LEU A 289 2.40 3.61 21.25
C LEU A 289 2.26 2.79 19.98
N VAL A 290 2.36 1.47 20.06
CA VAL A 290 2.36 0.58 18.89
C VAL A 290 1.24 -0.44 19.03
N TYR A 291 0.48 -0.61 17.95
CA TYR A 291 -0.47 -1.71 17.79
C TYR A 291 -0.28 -2.41 16.45
N SER A 292 -0.03 -3.71 16.48
CA SER A 292 0.08 -4.58 15.31
C SER A 292 -0.13 -6.05 15.73
N ASP A 293 -0.10 -6.99 14.79
CA ASP A 293 -0.29 -8.41 15.11
C ASP A 293 0.75 -8.88 16.15
N GLY A 294 0.24 -9.34 17.28
CA GLY A 294 1.04 -9.76 18.44
C GLY A 294 1.70 -8.64 19.27
N ILE A 295 1.52 -7.35 18.93
CA ILE A 295 2.15 -6.22 19.63
C ILE A 295 1.11 -5.19 20.08
N ALA A 296 1.16 -4.81 21.36
CA ALA A 296 0.42 -3.70 21.95
C ALA A 296 1.27 -3.07 23.06
N GLU A 297 2.19 -2.18 22.67
CA GLU A 297 3.27 -1.72 23.55
C GLU A 297 3.45 -0.20 23.57
N LEU A 298 3.95 0.31 24.70
CA LEU A 298 4.60 1.60 24.82
C LEU A 298 6.11 1.41 24.70
N GLN A 299 6.74 2.24 23.87
CA GLN A 299 8.18 2.24 23.66
C GLN A 299 8.76 3.64 23.84
N SER A 300 10.00 3.74 24.28
CA SER A 300 10.74 5.00 24.46
C SER A 300 11.99 5.04 23.58
N TRP A 301 12.30 6.22 23.04
CA TRP A 301 13.52 6.43 22.26
C TRP A 301 14.70 6.78 23.18
N ASP A 302 15.85 6.14 22.98
CA ASP A 302 17.07 6.41 23.76
C ASP A 302 18.13 7.23 22.99
N GLY A 303 17.80 7.68 21.78
CA GLY A 303 18.75 8.32 20.87
C GLY A 303 19.28 7.40 19.76
N SER A 304 19.07 6.08 19.89
CA SER A 304 19.58 5.08 18.95
C SER A 304 18.57 4.01 18.57
N GLU A 305 17.75 3.55 19.51
CA GLU A 305 16.73 2.53 19.30
C GLU A 305 15.47 2.74 20.14
N TRP A 306 14.39 2.08 19.72
CA TRP A 306 13.12 2.06 20.46
C TRP A 306 13.15 0.93 21.47
N ASN A 307 13.03 1.28 22.75
CA ASN A 307 13.07 0.34 23.86
C ASN A 307 11.65 0.10 24.41
N TYR A 308 11.33 -1.15 24.72
CA TYR A 308 10.09 -1.49 25.42
C TYR A 308 10.01 -0.80 26.80
N VAL A 309 8.85 -0.22 27.11
CA VAL A 309 8.56 0.39 28.41
C VAL A 309 7.51 -0.42 29.17
N SER A 310 6.35 -0.63 28.56
CA SER A 310 5.23 -1.36 29.16
C SER A 310 4.22 -1.78 28.11
N ASP A 311 3.42 -2.79 28.42
CA ASP A 311 2.23 -3.11 27.62
C ASP A 311 1.22 -1.95 27.69
N ILE A 312 0.46 -1.79 26.62
CA ILE A 312 -0.70 -0.89 26.58
C ILE A 312 -1.96 -1.70 26.31
N THR A 313 -3.11 -1.13 26.66
CA THR A 313 -4.39 -1.70 26.23
C THR A 313 -4.80 -1.05 24.92
N VAL A 314 -5.15 -1.87 23.93
CA VAL A 314 -5.74 -1.41 22.68
C VAL A 314 -7.13 -2.02 22.54
N THR A 315 -8.13 -1.18 22.29
CA THR A 315 -9.49 -1.64 22.02
C THR A 315 -9.86 -1.32 20.58
N VAL A 316 -10.42 -2.31 19.89
CA VAL A 316 -10.97 -2.16 18.54
C VAL A 316 -12.49 -2.33 18.59
N ASP A 317 -13.22 -1.33 18.08
CA ASP A 317 -14.68 -1.37 17.92
C ASP A 317 -15.07 -0.87 16.53
N GLY A 318 -15.32 -1.82 15.62
CA GLY A 318 -15.46 -1.55 14.19
C GLY A 318 -14.24 -0.81 13.66
N ARG A 319 -14.46 0.40 13.15
CA ARG A 319 -13.41 1.26 12.56
C ARG A 319 -12.59 2.06 13.57
N ASN A 320 -12.86 1.91 14.86
CA ASN A 320 -12.22 2.70 15.90
C ASN A 320 -11.09 1.90 16.54
N ILE A 321 -9.90 2.49 16.61
CA ILE A 321 -8.78 2.00 17.44
C ILE A 321 -8.62 2.99 18.60
N VAL A 322 -8.48 2.48 19.82
CA VAL A 322 -8.16 3.29 21.00
C VAL A 322 -6.95 2.71 21.70
N PHE A 323 -5.86 3.49 21.74
CA PHE A 323 -4.66 3.23 22.52
C PHE A 323 -4.85 3.80 23.92
N ILE A 324 -4.65 2.96 24.93
CA ILE A 324 -4.83 3.31 26.34
C ILE A 324 -3.50 3.06 27.06
N VAL A 325 -2.88 4.14 27.52
CA VAL A 325 -1.56 4.11 28.17
C VAL A 325 -1.61 4.78 29.54
N SER A 326 -0.89 4.22 30.51
CA SER A 326 -0.80 4.83 31.83
C SER A 326 -0.04 6.16 31.78
N LEU A 327 -0.59 7.20 32.40
CA LEU A 327 0.06 8.51 32.50
C LEU A 327 1.41 8.43 33.21
N SER A 328 1.59 7.48 34.14
CA SER A 328 2.88 7.28 34.81
C SER A 328 3.93 6.61 33.92
N SER A 329 3.54 5.89 32.86
CA SER A 329 4.49 5.24 31.95
C SER A 329 5.08 6.22 30.92
N ILE A 330 4.33 7.28 30.59
CA ILE A 330 4.75 8.35 29.66
C ILE A 330 5.22 9.62 30.39
N SER A 331 5.53 9.51 31.69
CA SER A 331 6.01 10.62 32.49
C SER A 331 7.51 10.86 32.24
N ASN A 332 7.85 11.91 31.50
CA ASN A 332 9.18 12.56 31.53
C ASN A 332 9.23 13.49 32.78
N PRO A 333 10.37 13.86 33.40
CA PRO A 333 10.44 14.23 34.83
C PRO A 333 9.68 15.49 35.25
N SER A 334 8.97 16.18 34.34
CA SER A 334 8.00 17.21 34.66
C SER A 334 6.69 16.97 33.91
N ILE A 335 5.60 16.70 34.65
CA ILE A 335 4.21 16.69 34.12
C ILE A 335 3.74 18.08 33.67
N LEU A 336 4.57 19.12 33.86
CA LEU A 336 4.30 20.51 33.51
C LEU A 336 4.87 20.90 32.14
N GLN A 337 4.87 19.99 31.16
CA GLN A 337 5.43 20.21 29.82
C GLN A 337 4.47 19.84 28.70
N ASP A 338 4.43 20.69 27.68
CA ASP A 338 3.62 20.51 26.49
C ASP A 338 4.09 19.24 25.75
N THR A 339 3.18 18.61 25.01
CA THR A 339 3.43 17.34 24.32
C THR A 339 2.97 17.47 22.88
N ASN A 340 3.84 17.15 21.94
CA ASN A 340 3.54 17.05 20.53
C ASN A 340 3.08 15.63 20.21
N VAL A 341 1.97 15.49 19.49
CA VAL A 341 1.37 14.19 19.18
C VAL A 341 1.08 14.07 17.69
N TRP A 342 1.37 12.92 17.10
CA TRP A 342 0.91 12.58 15.76
C TRP A 342 0.72 11.07 15.62
N PHE A 343 -0.15 10.71 14.70
CA PHE A 343 -0.53 9.34 14.38
C PHE A 343 0.09 8.96 13.05
N VAL A 344 0.56 7.72 12.95
CA VAL A 344 1.15 7.15 11.74
C VAL A 344 0.76 5.70 11.62
N GLU A 345 0.24 5.29 10.47
CA GLU A 345 0.16 3.88 10.10
C GLU A 345 1.29 3.55 9.16
N TYR A 346 1.87 2.39 9.41
CA TYR A 346 2.83 1.79 8.52
C TYR A 346 2.23 0.56 7.87
N TYR A 347 2.58 0.32 6.60
CA TYR A 347 2.27 -0.95 5.97
C TYR A 347 3.18 -2.06 6.50
N GLY A 348 2.57 -3.21 6.76
CA GLY A 348 3.20 -4.41 7.31
C GLY A 348 2.99 -4.55 8.81
N SER A 349 2.89 -5.80 9.28
CA SER A 349 2.90 -6.09 10.70
C SER A 349 4.28 -5.85 11.30
N ASN A 350 4.31 -5.14 12.44
CA ASN A 350 5.52 -4.77 13.17
C ASN A 350 6.59 -4.06 12.31
N SER A 351 6.14 -3.25 11.36
CA SER A 351 6.95 -2.51 10.40
C SER A 351 6.86 -1.00 10.67
N TYR A 352 7.94 -0.27 10.43
CA TYR A 352 8.01 1.20 10.60
C TYR A 352 8.65 1.91 9.41
N GLU A 353 8.75 1.22 8.26
CA GLU A 353 9.50 1.72 7.10
C GLU A 353 8.65 2.59 6.16
N PHE A 354 7.34 2.34 6.09
CA PHE A 354 6.48 2.93 5.07
C PHE A 354 5.18 3.48 5.62
N GLU A 355 5.16 4.79 5.85
CA GLU A 355 3.98 5.54 6.28
C GLU A 355 2.91 5.48 5.17
N VAL A 356 1.76 4.87 5.45
CA VAL A 356 0.61 4.82 4.53
C VAL A 356 -0.36 5.97 4.77
N ASP A 357 -0.48 6.41 6.01
CA ASP A 357 -1.25 7.58 6.38
C ASP A 357 -0.70 8.21 7.67
N ARG A 358 -0.81 9.53 7.79
CA ARG A 358 -0.28 10.31 8.91
C ARG A 358 -1.22 11.43 9.27
N ALA A 359 -1.47 11.65 10.56
CA ALA A 359 -2.27 12.75 11.04
C ALA A 359 -1.60 13.48 12.21
N PRO A 360 -1.35 14.80 12.11
CA PRO A 360 -1.59 15.64 10.93
C PRO A 360 -0.61 15.30 9.78
N ASN A 361 -0.91 15.63 8.53
CA ASN A 361 -0.06 15.28 7.38
C ASN A 361 1.38 15.82 7.50
N THR A 362 1.57 16.92 8.24
CA THR A 362 2.85 17.53 8.61
C THR A 362 2.77 18.04 10.06
N GLU A 363 3.90 18.26 10.72
CA GLU A 363 3.96 18.77 12.11
C GLU A 363 3.30 17.83 13.14
N SER A 364 2.67 18.38 14.19
CA SER A 364 2.07 17.64 15.28
C SER A 364 0.90 18.40 15.92
N TYR A 365 0.04 17.69 16.64
CA TYR A 365 -0.93 18.29 17.55
C TYR A 365 -0.23 18.66 18.86
N LEU A 366 -0.27 19.95 19.21
CA LEU A 366 0.25 20.43 20.48
C LEU A 366 -0.79 20.23 21.59
N ILE A 367 -0.44 19.44 22.59
CA ILE A 367 -1.21 19.27 23.83
C ILE A 367 -0.48 20.04 24.93
N LYS A 368 -1.14 21.07 25.47
CA LYS A 368 -0.48 21.86 26.51
C LYS A 368 -0.49 21.17 27.85
N TYR A 369 0.57 21.35 28.63
CA TYR A 369 0.73 20.64 29.90
C TYR A 369 -0.35 20.92 30.93
N TYR A 370 -1.02 22.07 30.87
CA TYR A 370 -2.11 22.41 31.78
C TYR A 370 -3.46 21.90 31.28
N GLU A 371 -3.53 21.42 30.03
CA GLU A 371 -4.67 20.72 29.45
C GLU A 371 -4.59 19.21 29.77
N ILE A 372 -3.38 18.67 30.01
CA ILE A 372 -3.16 17.29 30.46
C ILE A 372 -3.81 17.03 31.84
N PRO A 373 -3.68 17.88 32.89
CA PRO A 373 -4.41 17.74 34.14
C PRO A 373 -5.89 18.16 34.11
N ASN A 374 -6.37 18.86 33.07
CA ASN A 374 -7.66 19.56 33.10
C ASN A 374 -8.69 19.15 32.02
N LEU A 375 -8.55 17.97 31.41
CA LEU A 375 -9.57 17.37 30.55
C LEU A 375 -10.06 16.02 31.11
N PRO A 376 -11.30 15.88 31.62
CA PRO A 376 -12.13 16.86 32.31
C PRO A 376 -12.20 16.56 33.83
N GLY A 377 -11.60 17.43 34.64
CA GLY A 377 -11.98 17.56 36.04
C GLY A 377 -13.29 18.34 36.15
N VAL A 378 -14.42 17.66 36.42
CA VAL A 378 -15.74 18.24 36.77
C VAL A 378 -16.41 19.14 35.69
N THR A 379 -15.68 19.66 34.69
CA THR A 379 -16.20 20.62 33.71
C THR A 379 -17.27 20.02 32.80
N ALA A 380 -17.18 18.75 32.42
CA ALA A 380 -18.24 18.06 31.66
C ALA A 380 -19.53 17.89 32.49
N LEU A 381 -19.42 17.71 33.80
CA LEU A 381 -20.56 17.60 34.72
C LEU A 381 -21.28 18.93 34.98
N VAL A 382 -20.64 20.08 34.73
CA VAL A 382 -21.26 21.41 34.90
C VAL A 382 -21.70 22.01 33.56
N PHE A 383 -20.93 21.82 32.48
CA PHE A 383 -21.27 22.38 31.16
C PHE A 383 -22.47 21.71 30.51
N ILE A 384 -22.62 20.38 30.60
CA ILE A 384 -23.74 19.68 29.97
C ILE A 384 -25.08 20.09 30.63
N PRO A 385 -25.22 20.13 31.98
CA PRO A 385 -26.42 20.64 32.61
C PRO A 385 -26.65 22.14 32.37
N ALA A 386 -25.60 22.97 32.31
CA ALA A 386 -25.73 24.41 32.06
C ALA A 386 -26.20 24.71 30.64
N VAL A 387 -25.70 23.98 29.63
CA VAL A 387 -26.16 24.10 28.24
C VAL A 387 -27.60 23.59 28.13
N LEU A 388 -27.95 22.46 28.75
CA LEU A 388 -29.33 21.95 28.77
C LEU A 388 -30.29 22.90 29.49
N ALA A 389 -29.90 23.49 30.61
CA ALA A 389 -30.69 24.49 31.32
C ALA A 389 -30.86 25.79 30.51
N THR A 390 -29.81 26.21 29.80
CA THR A 390 -29.86 27.39 28.92
C THR A 390 -30.78 27.14 27.72
N VAL A 391 -30.67 25.98 27.07
CA VAL A 391 -31.55 25.57 25.97
C VAL A 391 -33.00 25.45 26.46
N TYR A 392 -33.23 24.88 27.64
CA TYR A 392 -34.56 24.79 28.25
C TYR A 392 -35.16 26.17 28.57
N LEU A 393 -34.36 27.11 29.12
CA LEU A 393 -34.81 28.46 29.42
C LEU A 393 -35.11 29.27 28.14
N VAL A 394 -34.27 29.17 27.11
CA VAL A 394 -34.49 29.81 25.81
C VAL A 394 -35.73 29.25 25.12
N TYR A 395 -35.93 27.93 25.16
CA TYR A 395 -37.13 27.28 24.59
C TYR A 395 -38.41 27.73 25.32
N ARG A 396 -38.38 27.79 26.66
CA ARG A 396 -39.51 28.24 27.48
C ARG A 396 -39.85 29.73 27.32
N TRP A 397 -38.87 30.57 26.97
CA TRP A 397 -39.07 32.01 26.74
C TRP A 397 -39.47 32.36 25.31
N ARG A 398 -39.08 31.58 24.29
CA ARG A 398 -39.42 31.85 22.88
C ARG A 398 -40.70 31.20 22.39
N PHE A 399 -41.20 30.15 23.04
CA PHE A 399 -42.36 29.36 22.58
C PHE A 399 -43.50 29.27 23.60
N ARG A 400 -43.73 30.35 24.36
CA ARG A 400 -44.97 30.58 25.11
C ARG A 400 -45.71 31.78 24.56
#